data_AF-A0A0S3SVZ0-F1
#
_entry.id   AF-A0A0S3SVZ0-F1
#
_cell.length_a   1.000
_cell.length_b   1.000
_cell.length_c   1.000
_cell.angle_alpha   90.00
_cell.angle_beta   90.00
_cell.angle_gamma   90.00
#
_symmetry.space_group_name_H-M   'P 1'
#
loop_
_entity.id
_entity.type
_entity.pdbx_description
1 polymer ?
#
loop_
_entity_poly.entity_id
_entity_poly.type
_entity_poly.pdbx_seq_one_letter_code
_entity_poly.pdbx_strand_id
1 'polypeptide(L)'
;MIIYAQAEYTIPRNHDSDFPHVKKADNPMTKGGYLIYGTAHMHTGVVNATLYGQDGRVLCTSNPKYGTGKEAGNEKGYLVGMSVCYPKPGSIKIEDGEILTMESIYENKFRTGAMGHFYIHLAEQIPNKYLEEN
;
A
#
# COMPACT_ATOMS: atom_id res chain seq x y z
N MET A 1 0.56 1.59 17.32
CA MET A 1 1.89 1.33 16.73
C MET A 1 1.87 1.74 15.26
N ILE A 2 2.92 2.41 14.76
CA ILE A 2 3.05 2.76 13.33
C ILE A 2 4.06 1.80 12.73
N ILE A 3 3.73 1.20 11.58
CA ILE A 3 4.60 0.24 10.90
C ILE A 3 4.79 0.68 9.45
N TYR A 4 6.02 0.47 9.00
CA TYR A 4 6.54 0.88 7.71
C TYR A 4 6.94 -0.36 6.93
N ALA A 5 6.30 -0.58 5.79
CA ALA A 5 6.77 -1.50 4.76
C ALA A 5 7.43 -0.68 3.65
N GLN A 6 8.65 -1.03 3.25
CA GLN A 6 9.40 -0.31 2.21
C GLN A 6 10.01 -1.29 1.20
N ALA A 7 9.98 -0.91 -0.07
CA ALA A 7 10.73 -1.54 -1.15
C ALA A 7 11.26 -0.48 -2.12
N GLU A 8 12.53 -0.54 -2.49
CA GLU A 8 13.14 0.31 -3.52
C GLU A 8 13.63 -0.56 -4.68
N TYR A 9 13.39 -0.12 -5.91
CA TYR A 9 13.77 -0.87 -7.11
C TYR A 9 13.77 -0.01 -8.38
N THR A 10 14.39 -0.54 -9.43
CA THR A 10 14.35 0.05 -10.78
C THR A 10 13.30 -0.67 -11.62
N ILE A 11 12.57 0.08 -12.44
CA ILE A 11 11.59 -0.45 -13.39
C ILE A 11 12.22 -0.41 -14.79
N PRO A 12 12.71 -1.55 -15.31
CA PRO A 12 13.27 -1.60 -16.66
C PRO A 12 12.14 -1.43 -17.68
N ARG A 13 12.46 -0.93 -18.89
CA ARG A 13 11.51 -0.95 -20.00
C ARG A 13 11.42 -2.37 -20.54
N ASN A 14 10.23 -2.97 -20.53
CA ASN A 14 9.99 -4.20 -21.27
C ASN A 14 9.58 -3.83 -22.70
N HIS A 15 10.44 -4.09 -23.69
CA HIS A 15 10.21 -3.69 -25.09
C HIS A 15 9.12 -4.53 -25.81
N ASP A 16 8.66 -5.63 -25.21
CA ASP A 16 7.83 -6.65 -25.87
C ASP A 16 6.54 -7.04 -25.11
N SER A 17 6.16 -6.35 -24.02
CA SER A 17 4.99 -6.76 -23.23
C SER A 17 4.21 -5.57 -22.66
N ASP A 18 2.88 -5.57 -22.79
CA ASP A 18 2.02 -4.55 -22.18
C ASP A 18 1.72 -4.84 -20.68
N PHE A 19 2.38 -5.85 -20.10
CA PHE A 19 2.12 -6.24 -18.72
C PHE A 19 2.76 -5.26 -17.73
N PRO A 20 2.03 -4.85 -16.67
CA PRO A 20 2.58 -3.98 -15.65
C PRO A 20 3.69 -4.67 -14.85
N HIS A 21 4.65 -3.89 -14.34
CA HIS A 21 5.67 -4.42 -13.45
C HIS A 21 5.11 -4.59 -12.04
N VAL A 22 5.24 -5.80 -11.52
CA VAL A 22 4.84 -6.14 -10.16
C VAL A 22 6.08 -6.32 -9.30
N LYS A 23 6.08 -5.70 -8.12
CA LYS A 23 7.11 -5.88 -7.10
C LYS A 23 6.47 -6.18 -5.76
N LYS A 24 7.08 -7.12 -5.03
CA LYS A 24 6.61 -7.57 -3.72
C LYS A 24 7.70 -7.38 -2.68
N ALA A 25 7.29 -7.05 -1.46
CA ALA A 25 8.16 -7.05 -0.29
C ALA A 25 7.40 -7.59 0.92
N ASP A 26 8.04 -8.53 1.61
CA ASP A 26 7.50 -9.20 2.78
C ASP A 26 8.03 -8.55 4.06
N ASN A 27 7.12 -8.26 4.98
CA ASN A 27 7.41 -7.57 6.23
C ASN A 27 6.86 -8.41 7.40
N PRO A 28 7.72 -9.16 8.11
CA PRO A 28 7.29 -9.94 9.26
C PRO A 28 6.95 -9.01 10.44
N MET A 29 5.78 -9.21 11.02
CA MET A 29 5.27 -8.36 12.10
C MET A 29 5.78 -8.85 13.45
N THR A 30 6.55 -8.02 14.16
CA THR A 30 6.97 -8.37 15.53
C THR A 30 5.82 -8.37 16.52
N LYS A 31 4.84 -7.49 16.31
CA LYS A 31 3.59 -7.40 17.06
C LYS A 31 2.47 -7.01 16.11
N GLY A 32 1.35 -7.71 16.18
CA GLY A 32 0.14 -7.48 15.44
C GLY A 32 -0.75 -6.42 16.09
N GLY A 33 -2.00 -6.39 15.66
CA GLY A 33 -3.03 -5.48 16.14
C GLY A 33 -4.16 -5.28 15.13
N TYR A 34 -5.11 -4.45 15.49
CA TYR A 34 -6.22 -4.08 14.61
C TYR A 34 -5.77 -2.97 13.66
N LEU A 35 -5.91 -3.22 12.36
CA LEU A 35 -5.65 -2.21 11.34
C LEU A 35 -6.70 -1.10 11.47
N ILE A 36 -6.25 0.14 11.62
CA ILE A 36 -7.13 1.31 11.72
C ILE A 36 -6.88 2.35 10.62
N TYR A 37 -5.72 2.26 9.96
CA TYR A 37 -5.32 3.14 8.88
C TYR A 37 -4.29 2.43 8.00
N GLY A 38 -4.38 2.62 6.68
CA GLY A 38 -3.34 2.25 5.74
C GLY A 38 -3.25 3.23 4.58
N THR A 39 -2.04 3.58 4.14
CA THR A 39 -1.84 4.31 2.87
C THR A 39 -0.49 3.97 2.28
N ALA A 40 -0.40 3.96 0.96
CA ALA A 40 0.87 3.85 0.28
C ALA A 40 1.45 5.23 -0.04
N HIS A 41 2.77 5.29 -0.16
CA HIS A 41 3.49 6.38 -0.79
C HIS A 41 4.32 5.79 -1.93
N MET A 42 4.06 6.28 -3.13
CA MET A 42 4.58 5.71 -4.37
C MET A 42 5.09 6.85 -5.25
N HIS A 43 5.89 6.51 -6.25
CA HIS A 43 6.31 7.46 -7.28
C HIS A 43 5.35 7.43 -8.49
N THR A 44 5.48 8.43 -9.36
CA THR A 44 4.66 8.55 -10.59
C THR A 44 4.84 7.35 -11.51
N GLY A 45 3.74 6.80 -12.02
CA GLY A 45 3.71 5.60 -12.86
C GLY A 45 3.21 4.36 -12.13
N VAL A 46 2.90 4.45 -10.84
CA VAL A 46 2.19 3.41 -10.10
C VAL A 46 0.76 3.26 -10.62
N VAL A 47 0.29 2.02 -10.72
CA VAL A 47 -1.10 1.65 -11.03
C VAL A 47 -1.89 1.51 -9.72
N ASN A 48 -1.34 0.76 -8.76
CA ASN A 48 -1.83 0.68 -7.38
C ASN A 48 -0.76 0.05 -6.46
N ALA A 49 -1.02 0.10 -5.17
CA ALA A 49 -0.28 -0.63 -4.15
C ALA A 49 -1.26 -1.38 -3.26
N THR A 50 -1.02 -2.66 -3.00
CA THR A 50 -1.88 -3.46 -2.12
C THR A 50 -1.06 -4.12 -1.02
N LEU A 51 -1.55 -4.05 0.21
CA LEU A 51 -1.02 -4.76 1.36
C LEU A 51 -1.86 -6.02 1.59
N TYR A 52 -1.18 -7.16 1.65
CA TYR A 52 -1.78 -8.47 1.88
C TYR A 52 -1.39 -9.04 3.23
N GLY A 53 -2.31 -9.77 3.85
CA GLY A 53 -2.00 -10.67 4.96
C GLY A 53 -1.35 -11.96 4.45
N GLN A 54 -0.77 -12.73 5.38
CA GLN A 54 -0.04 -13.96 5.04
C GLN A 54 -0.93 -15.02 4.36
N ASP A 55 -2.23 -14.98 4.65
CA ASP A 55 -3.28 -15.81 4.06
C ASP A 55 -3.76 -15.33 2.68
N GLY A 56 -3.17 -14.25 2.15
CA GLY A 56 -3.51 -13.66 0.86
C GLY A 56 -4.72 -12.72 0.90
N ARG A 57 -5.31 -12.46 2.08
CA ARG A 57 -6.40 -11.49 2.20
C ARG A 57 -5.90 -10.07 1.92
N VAL A 58 -6.75 -9.25 1.30
CA VAL A 58 -6.44 -7.83 1.10
C VAL A 58 -6.68 -7.08 2.39
N LEU A 59 -5.64 -6.44 2.93
CA LEU A 59 -5.73 -5.58 4.11
C LEU A 59 -6.04 -4.14 3.73
N CYS A 60 -5.38 -3.65 2.67
CA CYS A 60 -5.59 -2.31 2.14
C CYS A 60 -5.07 -2.21 0.71
N THR A 61 -5.87 -1.64 -0.19
CA THR A 61 -5.42 -1.21 -1.52
C THR A 61 -5.41 0.31 -1.59
N SER A 62 -4.24 0.87 -1.83
CA SER A 62 -4.01 2.29 -2.00
C SER A 62 -3.86 2.59 -3.50
N ASN A 63 -4.78 3.40 -4.02
CA ASN A 63 -4.85 3.76 -5.43
C ASN A 63 -4.29 5.17 -5.66
N PRO A 64 -3.59 5.39 -6.77
CA PRO A 64 -3.04 6.70 -7.11
C PRO A 64 -4.11 7.69 -7.51
N LYS A 65 -3.89 8.94 -7.13
CA LYS A 65 -4.57 10.11 -7.68
C LYS A 65 -3.60 10.86 -8.57
N TYR A 66 -3.89 10.91 -9.86
CA TYR A 66 -3.09 11.67 -10.83
C TYR A 66 -3.65 13.08 -11.02
N GLY A 67 -2.75 14.05 -11.13
CA GLY A 67 -3.10 15.43 -11.44
C GLY A 67 -3.61 15.58 -12.86
N THR A 68 -4.40 16.63 -13.09
CA THR A 68 -5.04 16.91 -14.40
C THR A 68 -4.79 18.33 -14.90
N GLY A 69 -4.23 19.21 -14.07
CA GLY A 69 -4.02 20.62 -14.31
C GLY A 69 -2.56 21.01 -14.52
N LYS A 70 -2.26 22.29 -14.26
CA LYS A 70 -0.92 22.91 -14.38
C LYS A 70 -0.44 23.54 -13.07
N GLU A 71 -1.27 23.48 -12.03
CA GLU A 71 -1.00 24.06 -10.72
C GLU A 71 -0.14 23.11 -9.89
N ALA A 72 0.63 23.67 -8.95
CA ALA A 72 1.45 22.90 -8.03
C ALA A 72 0.57 21.94 -7.21
N GLY A 73 0.86 20.65 -7.25
CA GLY A 73 0.07 19.61 -6.58
C GLY A 73 -1.15 19.12 -7.37
N ASN A 74 -1.31 19.53 -8.64
CA ASN A 74 -2.31 19.01 -9.57
C ASN A 74 -1.75 18.87 -10.99
N GLU A 75 -0.45 18.65 -11.15
CA GLU A 75 0.20 18.62 -12.45
C GLU A 75 -0.23 17.40 -13.26
N LYS A 76 -0.61 17.64 -14.52
CA LYS A 76 -1.10 16.60 -15.42
C LYS A 76 -0.10 15.46 -15.57
N GLY A 77 -0.52 14.25 -15.21
CA GLY A 77 0.28 13.03 -15.33
C GLY A 77 1.29 12.80 -14.19
N TYR A 78 1.31 13.66 -13.18
CA TYR A 78 2.04 13.43 -11.94
C TYR A 78 1.14 12.77 -10.90
N LEU A 79 1.74 11.90 -10.09
CA LEU A 79 1.06 11.37 -8.92
C LEU A 79 0.99 12.46 -7.86
N VAL A 80 -0.23 12.87 -7.50
CA VAL A 80 -0.48 13.97 -6.55
C VAL A 80 -1.06 13.49 -5.22
N GLY A 81 -1.33 12.18 -5.11
CA GLY A 81 -1.76 11.57 -3.86
C GLY A 81 -2.02 10.09 -4.01
N MET A 82 -2.23 9.43 -2.87
CA MET A 82 -2.60 8.02 -2.76
C MET A 82 -3.84 7.91 -1.88
N SER A 83 -4.73 6.96 -2.18
CA SER A 83 -5.92 6.73 -1.38
C SER A 83 -5.55 6.12 -0.03
N VAL A 84 -6.41 6.35 0.96
CA VAL A 84 -6.25 5.85 2.32
C VAL A 84 -7.32 4.79 2.59
N CYS A 85 -6.95 3.74 3.31
CA CYS A 85 -7.87 2.76 3.86
C CYS A 85 -8.19 3.10 5.31
N TYR A 86 -9.47 3.23 5.61
CA TYR A 86 -10.03 3.33 6.96
C TYR A 86 -10.95 2.13 7.18
N PRO A 87 -10.43 0.96 7.57
CA PRO A 87 -11.26 -0.21 7.83
C PRO A 87 -12.21 0.05 9.01
N LYS A 88 -13.34 -0.68 9.03
CA LYS A 88 -14.23 -0.68 10.19
C LYS A 88 -13.41 -1.11 11.42
N PRO A 89 -13.48 -0.38 12.55
CA PRO A 89 -12.79 -0.80 13.75
C PRO A 89 -13.11 -2.26 14.10
N GLY A 90 -12.07 -3.08 14.27
CA GLY A 90 -12.22 -4.51 14.59
C GLY A 90 -12.40 -5.46 13.43
N SER A 91 -12.63 -4.98 12.21
CA SER A 91 -12.86 -5.88 11.07
C SER A 91 -11.58 -6.55 10.54
N ILE A 92 -10.41 -5.97 10.79
CA ILE A 92 -9.13 -6.49 10.30
C ILE A 92 -8.17 -6.59 11.48
N LYS A 93 -7.94 -7.83 11.93
CA LYS A 93 -6.89 -8.17 12.89
C LYS A 93 -5.66 -8.68 12.14
N ILE A 94 -4.47 -8.25 12.56
CA ILE A 94 -3.18 -8.76 12.12
C ILE A 94 -2.56 -9.46 13.32
N GLU A 95 -2.08 -10.68 13.15
CA GLU A 95 -1.54 -11.49 14.25
C GLU A 95 -0.06 -11.19 14.50
N ASP A 96 0.41 -11.51 15.71
CA ASP A 96 1.82 -11.47 16.03
C ASP A 96 2.58 -12.49 15.15
N GLY A 97 3.68 -12.05 14.54
CA GLY A 97 4.46 -12.89 13.62
C GLY A 97 3.89 -13.00 12.20
N GLU A 98 2.71 -12.46 11.91
CA GLU A 98 2.12 -12.50 10.57
C GLU A 98 3.04 -11.78 9.55
N ILE A 99 3.23 -12.39 8.38
CA ILE A 99 3.99 -11.77 7.29
C ILE A 99 3.05 -10.94 6.43
N LEU A 100 3.32 -9.64 6.35
CA LEU A 100 2.58 -8.73 5.46
C LEU A 100 3.33 -8.56 4.14
N THR A 101 2.65 -8.81 3.03
CA THR A 101 3.21 -8.62 1.70
C THR A 101 2.70 -7.33 1.08
N MET A 102 3.59 -6.38 0.82
CA MET A 102 3.30 -5.21 0.02
C MET A 102 3.52 -5.55 -1.46
N GLU A 103 2.48 -5.40 -2.29
CA GLU A 103 2.56 -5.49 -3.74
C GLU A 103 2.44 -4.10 -4.36
N SER A 104 3.36 -3.78 -5.26
CA SER A 104 3.40 -2.53 -6.01
C SER A 104 3.28 -2.85 -7.49
N ILE A 105 2.27 -2.29 -8.14
CA ILE A 105 2.05 -2.46 -9.58
C ILE A 105 2.37 -1.13 -10.27
N TYR A 106 3.24 -1.16 -11.27
CA TYR A 106 3.65 0.02 -12.03
C TYR A 106 3.44 -0.20 -13.53
N GLU A 107 3.21 0.88 -14.26
CA GLU A 107 3.21 0.87 -15.72
C GLU A 107 4.55 0.36 -16.26
N ASN A 108 4.51 -0.36 -17.38
CA ASN A 108 5.71 -0.76 -18.11
C ASN A 108 6.31 0.41 -18.90
N LYS A 109 6.94 1.31 -18.16
CA LYS A 109 7.76 2.41 -18.69
C LYS A 109 9.04 2.46 -17.87
N PHE A 110 10.15 2.78 -18.55
CA PHE A 110 11.43 2.95 -17.87
C PHE A 110 11.33 4.00 -16.76
N ARG A 111 11.68 3.62 -15.53
CA ARG A 111 11.75 4.52 -14.37
C ARG A 111 12.93 4.11 -13.48
N THR A 112 13.78 5.07 -13.14
CA THR A 112 14.83 4.90 -12.13
C THR A 112 14.35 5.42 -10.79
N GLY A 113 14.83 4.82 -9.70
CA GLY A 113 14.48 5.23 -8.34
C GLY A 113 12.98 5.10 -8.04
N ALA A 114 12.35 4.02 -8.50
CA ALA A 114 10.99 3.72 -8.08
C ALA A 114 11.02 3.16 -6.65
N MET A 115 10.04 3.54 -5.88
CA MET A 115 9.95 3.25 -4.46
C MET A 115 8.49 2.95 -4.14
N GLY A 116 8.29 1.95 -3.30
CA GLY A 116 7.00 1.70 -2.68
C GLY A 116 7.14 1.71 -1.17
N HIS A 117 6.40 2.60 -0.52
CA HIS A 117 6.19 2.59 0.92
C HIS A 117 4.74 2.30 1.23
N PHE A 118 4.49 1.56 2.29
CA PHE A 118 3.18 1.39 2.88
C PHE A 118 3.23 1.71 4.36
N TYR A 119 2.41 2.67 4.76
CA TYR A 119 2.23 3.08 6.14
C TYR A 119 0.95 2.46 6.68
N ILE A 120 1.05 1.76 7.81
CA ILE A 120 -0.11 1.27 8.54
C ILE A 120 -0.06 1.71 10.00
N HIS A 121 -1.23 1.96 10.56
CA HIS A 121 -1.40 2.16 11.99
C HIS A 121 -2.21 1.02 12.56
N LEU A 122 -1.67 0.41 13.61
CA LEU A 122 -2.31 -0.66 14.35
C LEU A 122 -2.68 -0.20 15.76
N ALA A 123 -3.90 -0.55 16.17
CA ALA A 123 -4.38 -0.45 17.53
C ALA A 123 -4.23 -1.82 18.21
N GLU A 124 -3.57 -1.86 19.37
CA GLU A 124 -3.41 -3.09 20.14
C GLU A 124 -4.74 -3.60 20.70
N GLN A 125 -5.59 -2.67 21.13
CA GLN A 125 -6.93 -2.93 21.62
C GLN A 125 -7.90 -1.95 20.98
N ILE A 126 -9.14 -2.40 20.82
CA ILE A 126 -10.26 -1.58 20.37
C ILE A 126 -11.42 -1.75 21.35
N PRO A 127 -12.29 -0.73 21.51
CA PRO A 127 -13.44 -0.85 22.41
C PRO A 127 -14.33 -2.06 22.08
N ASN A 128 -14.76 -2.81 23.11
CA ASN A 128 -15.55 -4.05 22.98
C ASN A 128 -16.80 -3.89 22.09
N LYS A 129 -17.44 -2.73 22.12
CA LYS A 129 -18.60 -2.42 21.25
C LYS A 129 -18.33 -2.65 19.75
N TYR A 130 -17.08 -2.57 19.30
CA TYR A 130 -16.70 -2.81 17.90
C TYR A 130 -16.39 -4.28 17.60
N LEU A 131 -16.22 -5.11 18.63
CA LEU A 131 -16.01 -6.56 18.50
C LEU A 131 -17.35 -7.31 18.46
N GLU A 132 -18.37 -6.81 19.14
CA GLU A 132 -19.70 -7.44 19.24
C GLU A 132 -20.58 -7.23 17.98
N GLU A 133 -20.19 -6.31 17.09
CA GLU A 133 -20.91 -5.98 15.84
C GLU A 133 -20.40 -6.74 14.60
N ASN A 134 -19.64 -7.83 14.77
CA ASN A 134 -19.12 -8.65 13.66
C ASN A 134 -19.46 -10.13 13.84
#